data_AF-A0A260Z616-F1
#
_entry.id   AF-A0A260Z616-F1
#
_cell.length_a   1.000
_cell.length_b   1.000
_cell.length_c   1.000
_cell.angle_alpha   90.00
_cell.angle_beta   90.00
_cell.angle_gamma   90.00
#
_symmetry.space_group_name_H-M   'P 1'
#
loop_
_entity.id
_entity.type
_entity.pdbx_description
1 polymer ?
#
loop_
_entity_poly.entity_id
_entity_poly.type
_entity_poly.pdbx_seq_one_letter_code
_entity_poly.pdbx_strand_id
1 'polypeptide(L)'
;MFKTTEFLLLLLASFASSAPSQNSTSGDVTTCLKAFYRAAYNGDYNCTDSFDFFMVIPELQQLGFTLAKSCFLEVAKEECSVSQYNLLSTKYQQFLDVLTSQPAAGTSCSNFYFKYNSLKCIPLIEDLAQKAFVISDPHLKLNDTRILDTIDLCATVELCLAPQCYQVEQAKKAVHDSCEEIGMRNTEFTACLLKIRKLQPDFSEYSCLDDLDFFSTSEQVVIELFTTKKDCSYKIMKEFCGEKAVEDFNYYASLTVRVNVKFTFILTID
;
A
#
# COMPACT_ATOMS: atom_id res chain seq x y z
N MET A 1 16.71 6.16 -5.03
CA MET A 1 15.77 7.20 -4.58
C MET A 1 14.36 6.69 -4.38
N PHE A 2 13.96 5.58 -5.02
CA PHE A 2 12.64 5.01 -4.77
C PHE A 2 12.76 3.58 -4.26
N LYS A 3 12.37 3.36 -3.01
CA LYS A 3 12.41 2.07 -2.29
C LYS A 3 11.00 1.59 -1.90
N THR A 4 9.96 2.21 -2.46
CA THR A 4 8.53 1.96 -2.18
C THR A 4 8.17 0.48 -2.19
N THR A 5 8.79 -0.27 -3.09
CA THR A 5 8.55 -1.70 -3.30
C THR A 5 9.04 -2.59 -2.17
N GLU A 6 10.23 -2.33 -1.62
CA GLU A 6 10.77 -3.10 -0.51
C GLU A 6 9.93 -2.91 0.76
N PHE A 7 9.34 -1.73 0.94
CA PHE A 7 8.52 -1.39 2.10
C PHE A 7 7.09 -1.96 2.01
N LEU A 8 6.44 -1.91 0.83
CA LEU A 8 5.16 -2.60 0.60
C LEU A 8 5.31 -4.12 0.76
N LEU A 9 6.43 -4.71 0.34
CA LEU A 9 6.75 -6.13 0.57
C LEU A 9 6.94 -6.46 2.07
N LEU A 10 7.53 -5.57 2.86
CA LEU A 10 7.65 -5.71 4.32
C LEU A 10 6.30 -5.56 5.04
N LEU A 11 5.39 -4.72 4.52
CA LEU A 11 4.00 -4.65 5.00
C LEU A 11 3.25 -5.97 4.75
N LEU A 12 3.42 -6.56 3.56
CA LEU A 12 2.86 -7.89 3.25
C LEU A 12 3.37 -8.98 4.20
N ALA A 13 4.62 -8.89 4.66
CA ALA A 13 5.17 -9.79 5.67
C ALA A 13 4.58 -9.53 7.08
N SER A 14 4.26 -8.29 7.45
CA SER A 14 3.60 -7.98 8.73
C SER A 14 2.09 -8.33 8.71
N PHE A 15 1.45 -8.36 7.54
CA PHE A 15 0.14 -8.99 7.34
C PHE A 15 0.21 -10.54 7.27
N ALA A 16 1.40 -11.13 7.27
CA ALA A 16 1.60 -12.59 7.34
C ALA A 16 1.90 -13.07 8.78
N SER A 17 2.37 -12.19 9.66
CA SER A 17 2.70 -12.49 11.06
C SER A 17 1.47 -12.40 11.97
N SER A 18 0.55 -13.35 11.86
CA SER A 18 -0.28 -13.68 13.01
C SER A 18 0.58 -14.47 14.00
N ALA A 19 0.92 -13.88 15.14
CA ALA A 19 1.38 -14.66 16.28
C ALA A 19 0.39 -15.83 16.49
N PRO A 20 0.86 -17.07 16.69
CA PRO A 20 -0.04 -18.18 16.93
C PRO A 20 -0.84 -17.85 18.18
N SER A 21 -2.15 -17.63 18.04
CA SER A 21 -2.99 -17.52 19.22
C SER A 21 -2.86 -18.85 19.94
N GLN A 22 -2.31 -18.79 21.14
CA GLN A 22 -2.31 -19.88 22.12
C GLN A 22 -3.77 -20.17 22.48
N ASN A 23 -4.46 -20.90 21.60
CA ASN A 23 -5.79 -21.54 21.68
C ASN A 23 -6.38 -21.73 20.26
N SER A 24 -5.67 -22.43 19.38
CA SER A 24 -6.21 -22.85 18.08
C SER A 24 -7.08 -24.10 18.24
N THR A 25 -8.30 -23.94 18.73
CA THR A 25 -9.40 -24.88 18.48
C THR A 25 -10.14 -24.44 17.21
N SER A 26 -9.69 -24.89 16.04
CA SER A 26 -10.49 -25.11 14.80
C SER A 26 -11.59 -24.10 14.39
N GLY A 27 -11.49 -22.82 14.79
CA GLY A 27 -12.54 -21.79 14.61
C GLY A 27 -12.10 -20.54 13.85
N ASP A 28 -10.79 -20.31 13.70
CA ASP A 28 -10.29 -19.14 12.97
C ASP A 28 -10.21 -19.42 11.45
N VAL A 29 -10.99 -18.68 10.68
CA VAL A 29 -11.03 -18.76 9.20
C VAL A 29 -10.22 -17.68 8.51
N THR A 30 -9.36 -16.94 9.22
CA THR A 30 -8.54 -15.85 8.67
C THR A 30 -7.82 -16.23 7.38
N THR A 31 -7.07 -17.34 7.39
CA THR A 31 -6.31 -17.79 6.20
C THR A 31 -7.22 -18.10 5.02
N CYS A 32 -8.35 -18.78 5.30
CA CYS A 32 -9.34 -19.11 4.29
C CYS A 32 -9.98 -17.87 3.68
N LEU A 33 -10.37 -16.91 4.53
CA LEU A 33 -11.00 -15.67 4.08
C LEU A 33 -10.03 -14.78 3.30
N LYS A 34 -8.73 -14.78 3.66
CA LYS A 34 -7.67 -14.12 2.88
C LYS A 34 -7.53 -14.76 1.50
N ALA A 35 -7.53 -16.09 1.41
CA ALA A 35 -7.47 -16.80 0.13
C ALA A 35 -8.71 -16.54 -0.73
N PHE A 36 -9.90 -16.56 -0.13
CA PHE A 36 -11.16 -16.23 -0.79
C PHE A 36 -11.12 -14.82 -1.41
N TYR A 37 -10.72 -13.79 -0.65
CA TYR A 37 -10.68 -12.42 -1.19
C TYR A 37 -9.66 -12.27 -2.32
N ARG A 38 -8.52 -12.98 -2.28
CA ARG A 38 -7.58 -13.00 -3.40
C ARG A 38 -8.18 -13.64 -4.65
N ALA A 39 -8.78 -14.82 -4.49
CA ALA A 39 -9.42 -15.54 -5.59
C ALA A 39 -10.55 -14.72 -6.23
N ALA A 40 -11.36 -14.06 -5.40
CA ALA A 40 -12.44 -13.19 -5.87
C ALA A 40 -11.92 -11.91 -6.57
N TYR A 41 -10.82 -11.33 -6.08
CA TYR A 41 -10.21 -10.15 -6.72
C TYR A 41 -9.59 -10.49 -8.09
N ASN A 42 -8.93 -11.63 -8.19
CA ASN A 42 -8.25 -12.08 -9.40
C ASN A 42 -9.22 -12.63 -10.47
N GLY A 43 -10.46 -12.94 -10.09
CA GLY A 43 -11.40 -13.63 -10.96
C GLY A 43 -11.03 -15.09 -11.22
N ASP A 44 -10.40 -15.75 -10.24
CA ASP A 44 -9.92 -17.13 -10.38
C ASP A 44 -11.08 -18.14 -10.51
N TYR A 45 -12.29 -17.74 -10.13
CA TYR A 45 -13.50 -18.55 -10.15
C TYR A 45 -14.66 -17.79 -10.82
N ASN A 46 -15.23 -18.33 -11.89
CA ASN A 46 -16.30 -17.66 -12.66
C ASN A 46 -17.51 -17.21 -11.81
N CYS A 47 -17.77 -17.85 -10.67
CA CYS A 47 -18.88 -17.47 -9.80
C CYS A 47 -18.65 -16.15 -9.06
N THR A 48 -17.41 -15.68 -8.93
CA THR A 48 -17.09 -14.47 -8.14
C THR A 48 -17.46 -13.18 -8.86
N ASP A 49 -17.46 -13.18 -10.19
CA ASP A 49 -17.75 -12.00 -11.03
C ASP A 49 -19.18 -11.47 -10.84
N SER A 50 -20.09 -12.29 -10.31
CA SER A 50 -21.50 -11.94 -10.11
C SER A 50 -21.77 -11.17 -8.82
N PHE A 51 -20.76 -10.97 -7.96
CA PHE A 51 -20.94 -10.40 -6.63
C PHE A 51 -19.84 -9.40 -6.26
N ASP A 52 -20.22 -8.31 -5.60
CA ASP A 52 -19.26 -7.39 -4.99
C ASP A 52 -18.98 -7.78 -3.53
N PHE A 53 -17.89 -8.54 -3.31
CA PHE A 53 -17.44 -8.97 -1.99
C PHE A 53 -16.67 -7.89 -1.20
N PHE A 54 -16.32 -6.79 -1.86
CA PHE A 54 -15.46 -5.74 -1.32
C PHE A 54 -16.26 -4.55 -0.79
N MET A 55 -17.58 -4.57 -0.95
CA MET A 55 -18.49 -3.57 -0.42
C MET A 55 -18.30 -3.34 1.09
N VAL A 56 -18.35 -2.06 1.49
CA VAL A 56 -18.09 -1.59 2.86
C VAL A 56 -19.40 -1.46 3.68
N ILE A 57 -20.57 -1.47 3.02
CA ILE A 57 -21.89 -1.30 3.65
C ILE A 57 -22.34 -2.65 4.28
N PRO A 58 -22.50 -2.75 5.62
CA PRO A 58 -22.76 -4.02 6.29
C PRO A 58 -24.04 -4.76 5.83
N GLU A 59 -25.13 -4.04 5.59
CA GLU A 59 -26.41 -4.64 5.18
C GLU A 59 -26.32 -5.27 3.78
N LEU A 60 -25.66 -4.57 2.87
CA LEU A 60 -25.43 -5.06 1.50
C LEU A 60 -24.38 -6.18 1.49
N GLN A 61 -23.39 -6.11 2.37
CA GLN A 61 -22.43 -7.19 2.56
C GLN A 61 -23.13 -8.47 3.04
N GLN A 62 -24.04 -8.39 4.01
CA GLN A 62 -24.78 -9.56 4.49
C GLN A 62 -25.61 -10.20 3.39
N LEU A 63 -26.35 -9.38 2.64
CA LEU A 63 -27.13 -9.86 1.49
C LEU A 63 -26.22 -10.48 0.42
N GLY A 64 -25.11 -9.81 0.09
CA GLY A 64 -24.14 -10.28 -0.90
C GLY A 64 -23.57 -11.65 -0.54
N PHE A 65 -23.04 -11.82 0.68
CA PHE A 65 -22.53 -13.12 1.13
C PHE A 65 -23.63 -14.18 1.25
N THR A 66 -24.85 -13.81 1.62
CA THR A 66 -25.99 -14.75 1.63
C THR A 66 -26.29 -15.29 0.23
N LEU A 67 -26.37 -14.41 -0.77
CA LEU A 67 -26.62 -14.79 -2.16
C LEU A 67 -25.43 -15.56 -2.76
N ALA A 68 -24.22 -15.15 -2.41
CA ALA A 68 -22.98 -15.75 -2.89
C ALA A 68 -22.53 -16.98 -2.11
N LYS A 69 -23.34 -17.50 -1.18
CA LYS A 69 -22.96 -18.61 -0.28
C LYS A 69 -22.41 -19.82 -1.03
N SER A 70 -23.05 -20.22 -2.14
CA SER A 70 -22.58 -21.35 -2.95
C SER A 70 -21.19 -21.08 -3.53
N CYS A 71 -20.98 -19.89 -4.11
CA CYS A 71 -19.70 -19.47 -4.66
C CYS A 71 -18.62 -19.40 -3.59
N PHE A 72 -18.92 -18.80 -2.42
CA PHE A 72 -18.00 -18.76 -1.29
C PHE A 72 -17.56 -20.16 -0.87
N LEU A 73 -18.50 -21.11 -0.77
CA LEU A 73 -18.19 -22.49 -0.38
C LEU A 73 -17.45 -23.26 -1.47
N GLU A 74 -17.67 -22.95 -2.75
CA GLU A 74 -16.90 -23.50 -3.86
C GLU A 74 -15.44 -23.09 -3.76
N VAL A 75 -15.16 -21.79 -3.66
CA VAL A 75 -13.80 -21.27 -3.47
C VAL A 75 -13.18 -21.81 -2.19
N ALA A 76 -13.92 -21.81 -1.07
CA ALA A 76 -13.40 -22.28 0.21
C ALA A 76 -13.05 -23.78 0.20
N LYS A 77 -13.71 -24.58 -0.64
CA LYS A 77 -13.42 -26.02 -0.76
C LYS A 77 -12.06 -26.27 -1.41
N GLU A 78 -11.70 -25.44 -2.38
CA GLU A 78 -10.48 -25.57 -3.16
C GLU A 78 -9.29 -24.84 -2.51
N GLU A 79 -9.53 -23.64 -1.95
CA GLU A 79 -8.46 -22.77 -1.43
C GLU A 79 -8.16 -22.94 0.07
N CYS A 80 -9.10 -23.49 0.84
CA CYS A 80 -8.97 -23.57 2.29
C CYS A 80 -8.62 -24.97 2.79
N SER A 81 -8.10 -25.04 4.01
CA SER A 81 -7.90 -26.34 4.66
C SER A 81 -9.24 -27.06 4.87
N VAL A 82 -9.21 -28.39 4.80
CA VAL A 82 -10.41 -29.23 4.98
C VAL A 82 -11.16 -28.91 6.28
N SER A 83 -10.44 -28.60 7.36
CA SER A 83 -11.04 -28.23 8.65
C SER A 83 -11.77 -26.88 8.58
N GLN A 84 -11.21 -25.87 7.93
CA GLN A 84 -11.85 -24.57 7.74
C GLN A 84 -13.06 -24.66 6.81
N TYR A 85 -12.95 -25.42 5.71
CA TYR A 85 -14.10 -25.67 4.84
C TYR A 85 -15.24 -26.37 5.58
N ASN A 86 -14.95 -27.41 6.37
CA ASN A 86 -15.96 -28.13 7.15
C ASN A 86 -16.64 -27.22 8.18
N LEU A 87 -15.89 -26.33 8.82
CA LEU A 87 -16.43 -25.32 9.72
C LEU A 87 -17.36 -24.36 8.97
N LEU A 88 -16.90 -23.77 7.86
CA LEU A 88 -17.64 -22.78 7.08
C LEU A 88 -18.90 -23.37 6.44
N SER A 89 -18.83 -24.59 5.89
CA SER A 89 -19.98 -25.27 5.29
C SER A 89 -21.06 -25.60 6.33
N THR A 90 -20.67 -25.98 7.56
CA THR A 90 -21.62 -26.36 8.63
C THR A 90 -22.14 -25.15 9.39
N LYS A 91 -21.30 -24.12 9.62
CA LYS A 91 -21.59 -22.97 10.48
C LYS A 91 -21.60 -21.65 9.71
N TYR A 92 -21.94 -21.70 8.42
CA TYR A 92 -21.90 -20.52 7.53
C TYR A 92 -22.62 -19.30 8.10
N GLN A 93 -23.82 -19.49 8.65
CA GLN A 93 -24.58 -18.37 9.21
C GLN A 93 -23.85 -17.71 10.38
N GLN A 94 -23.24 -18.50 11.27
CA GLN A 94 -22.47 -17.96 12.40
C GLN A 94 -21.24 -17.19 11.91
N PHE A 95 -20.57 -17.70 10.87
CA PHE A 95 -19.48 -16.97 10.22
C PHE A 95 -19.96 -15.64 9.63
N LEU A 96 -21.09 -15.66 8.91
CA LEU A 96 -21.67 -14.47 8.31
C LEU A 96 -22.06 -13.45 9.38
N ASP A 97 -22.69 -13.89 10.47
CA ASP A 97 -23.06 -13.04 11.60
C ASP A 97 -21.81 -12.37 12.20
N VAL A 98 -20.68 -13.08 12.34
CA VAL A 98 -19.40 -12.49 12.79
C VAL A 98 -18.88 -11.46 11.80
N LEU A 99 -19.05 -11.68 10.49
CA LEU A 99 -18.57 -10.80 9.44
C LEU A 99 -19.41 -9.50 9.33
N THR A 100 -20.70 -9.54 9.64
CA THR A 100 -21.64 -8.44 9.34
C THR A 100 -22.27 -7.80 10.57
N SER A 101 -22.24 -8.43 11.74
CA SER A 101 -22.81 -7.85 12.96
C SER A 101 -21.84 -6.88 13.60
N GLN A 102 -22.12 -5.58 13.47
CA GLN A 102 -21.29 -4.54 14.05
C GLN A 102 -21.19 -4.70 15.58
N PRO A 103 -19.98 -4.82 16.15
CA PRO A 103 -19.80 -4.91 17.60
C PRO A 103 -20.20 -3.63 18.33
N ALA A 104 -20.49 -3.75 19.63
CA ALA A 104 -20.78 -2.59 20.48
C ALA A 104 -19.63 -1.58 20.49
N ALA A 105 -19.96 -0.30 20.68
CA ALA A 105 -18.97 0.77 20.80
C ALA A 105 -17.95 0.44 21.91
N GLY A 106 -16.66 0.67 21.62
CA GLY A 106 -15.55 0.34 22.53
C GLY A 106 -15.06 -1.11 22.47
N THR A 107 -15.63 -1.96 21.60
CA THR A 107 -15.09 -3.30 21.36
C THR A 107 -13.66 -3.22 20.79
N SER A 108 -12.78 -4.08 21.31
CA SER A 108 -11.39 -4.17 20.85
C SER A 108 -11.30 -4.47 19.35
N CYS A 109 -10.36 -3.81 18.67
CA CYS A 109 -10.08 -4.02 17.24
C CYS A 109 -9.61 -5.44 16.93
N SER A 110 -9.11 -6.20 17.90
CA SER A 110 -8.78 -7.62 17.74
C SER A 110 -9.99 -8.54 17.59
N ASN A 111 -11.22 -8.02 17.71
CA ASN A 111 -12.45 -8.77 17.46
C ASN A 111 -12.49 -9.29 16.01
N PHE A 112 -13.03 -10.50 15.82
CA PHE A 112 -13.10 -11.15 14.51
C PHE A 112 -13.86 -10.34 13.46
N TYR A 113 -14.87 -9.54 13.83
CA TYR A 113 -15.55 -8.62 12.91
C TYR A 113 -14.56 -7.67 12.23
N PHE A 114 -13.72 -6.98 13.01
CA PHE A 114 -12.74 -6.03 12.47
C PHE A 114 -11.60 -6.76 11.76
N LYS A 115 -11.14 -7.88 12.32
CA LYS A 115 -10.12 -8.73 11.68
C LYS A 115 -10.56 -9.16 10.29
N TYR A 116 -11.73 -9.79 10.16
CA TYR A 116 -12.22 -10.34 8.90
C TYR A 116 -12.57 -9.27 7.87
N ASN A 117 -13.15 -8.14 8.28
CA ASN A 117 -13.42 -7.04 7.37
C ASN A 117 -12.14 -6.37 6.86
N SER A 118 -11.07 -6.35 7.64
CA SER A 118 -9.78 -5.81 7.18
C SER A 118 -9.11 -6.66 6.10
N LEU A 119 -9.42 -7.97 6.02
CA LEU A 119 -8.82 -8.87 5.03
C LEU A 119 -9.22 -8.55 3.59
N LYS A 120 -10.35 -7.86 3.39
CA LYS A 120 -10.82 -7.41 2.06
C LYS A 120 -9.82 -6.50 1.36
N CYS A 121 -9.04 -5.73 2.12
CA CYS A 121 -8.07 -4.79 1.57
C CYS A 121 -6.76 -5.47 1.12
N ILE A 122 -6.51 -6.70 1.55
CA ILE A 122 -5.27 -7.42 1.25
C ILE A 122 -5.01 -7.56 -0.25
N PRO A 123 -5.93 -8.07 -1.09
CA PRO A 123 -5.66 -8.19 -2.52
C PRO A 123 -5.40 -6.82 -3.19
N LEU A 124 -6.07 -5.75 -2.72
CA LEU A 124 -5.82 -4.38 -3.22
C LEU A 124 -4.41 -3.90 -2.85
N ILE A 125 -3.95 -4.16 -1.62
CA ILE A 125 -2.59 -3.83 -1.17
C ILE A 125 -1.54 -4.63 -1.95
N GLU A 126 -1.83 -5.90 -2.23
CA GLU A 126 -0.96 -6.78 -3.02
C GLU A 126 -0.85 -6.28 -4.46
N ASP A 127 -1.96 -5.92 -5.10
CA ASP A 127 -1.96 -5.30 -6.44
C ASP A 127 -1.20 -3.97 -6.44
N LEU A 128 -1.39 -3.15 -5.40
CA LEU A 128 -0.65 -1.90 -5.25
C LEU A 128 0.86 -2.15 -5.16
N ALA A 129 1.30 -3.16 -4.40
CA ALA A 129 2.70 -3.52 -4.27
C ALA A 129 3.29 -3.98 -5.62
N GLN A 130 2.55 -4.79 -6.39
CA GLN A 130 2.99 -5.25 -7.72
C GLN A 130 3.08 -4.09 -8.71
N LYS A 131 2.06 -3.22 -8.76
CA LYS A 131 2.05 -2.06 -9.65
C LYS A 131 3.12 -1.04 -9.26
N ALA A 132 3.35 -0.82 -7.97
CA ALA A 132 4.46 -0.01 -7.45
C ALA A 132 5.83 -0.51 -7.94
N PHE A 133 6.01 -1.83 -8.06
CA PHE A 133 7.21 -2.42 -8.65
C PHE A 133 7.35 -2.06 -10.12
N VAL A 134 6.30 -2.22 -10.91
CA VAL A 134 6.30 -1.87 -12.33
C VAL A 134 6.63 -0.40 -12.54
N ILE A 135 6.08 0.49 -11.70
CA ILE A 135 6.32 1.94 -11.85
C ILE A 135 7.66 2.42 -11.28
N SER A 136 8.49 1.50 -10.78
CA SER A 136 9.85 1.80 -10.35
C SER A 136 10.83 1.99 -11.52
N ASP A 137 10.42 1.64 -12.74
CA ASP A 137 11.19 1.80 -13.98
C ASP A 137 11.55 3.28 -14.24
N PRO A 138 12.85 3.64 -14.31
CA PRO A 138 13.29 5.02 -14.55
C PRO A 138 13.00 5.54 -15.97
N HIS A 139 12.56 4.69 -16.89
CA HIS A 139 12.20 5.08 -18.26
C HIS A 139 10.76 5.55 -18.41
N LEU A 140 9.95 5.44 -17.35
CA LEU A 140 8.57 5.91 -17.36
C LEU A 140 8.52 7.43 -17.50
N LYS A 141 7.57 7.87 -18.32
CA LYS A 141 7.34 9.29 -18.57
C LYS A 141 6.21 9.78 -17.68
N LEU A 142 6.16 11.10 -17.52
CA LEU A 142 4.99 11.76 -16.96
C LEU A 142 3.73 11.35 -17.71
N ASN A 143 2.66 11.14 -16.95
CA ASN A 143 1.34 10.69 -17.40
C ASN A 143 1.36 9.32 -18.11
N ASP A 144 2.36 8.47 -17.84
CA ASP A 144 2.26 7.06 -18.20
C ASP A 144 1.04 6.45 -17.51
N THR A 145 0.20 5.75 -18.27
CA THR A 145 -1.07 5.21 -17.77
C THR A 145 -0.84 4.27 -16.59
N ARG A 146 0.26 3.53 -16.57
CA ARG A 146 0.59 2.63 -15.45
C ARG A 146 0.77 3.40 -14.14
N ILE A 147 1.34 4.60 -14.18
CA ILE A 147 1.49 5.44 -12.99
C ILE A 147 0.12 5.96 -12.55
N LEU A 148 -0.69 6.46 -13.49
CA LEU A 148 -2.03 6.95 -13.22
C LEU A 148 -2.93 5.86 -12.61
N ASP A 149 -2.94 4.66 -13.20
CA ASP A 149 -3.68 3.51 -12.70
C ASP A 149 -3.23 3.12 -11.27
N THR A 150 -1.94 3.28 -10.96
CA THR A 150 -1.40 3.00 -9.61
C THR A 150 -1.82 4.08 -8.61
N ILE A 151 -1.89 5.35 -9.03
CA ILE A 151 -2.41 6.45 -8.22
C ILE A 151 -3.90 6.24 -7.91
N ASP A 152 -4.70 5.81 -8.88
CA ASP A 152 -6.13 5.52 -8.67
C ASP A 152 -6.33 4.33 -7.71
N LEU A 153 -5.47 3.31 -7.82
CA LEU A 153 -5.48 2.19 -6.89
C LEU A 153 -5.12 2.62 -5.47
N CYS A 154 -4.22 3.58 -5.31
CA CYS A 154 -3.88 4.15 -4.00
C CYS A 154 -5.11 4.70 -3.27
N ALA A 155 -5.94 5.51 -3.96
CA ALA A 155 -7.18 6.03 -3.39
C ALA A 155 -8.14 4.89 -2.98
N THR A 156 -8.21 3.83 -3.77
CA THR A 156 -9.03 2.65 -3.48
C THR A 156 -8.55 1.91 -2.22
N VAL A 157 -7.23 1.71 -2.09
CA VAL A 157 -6.65 1.06 -0.90
C VAL A 157 -6.86 1.92 0.35
N GLU A 158 -6.64 3.23 0.28
CA GLU A 158 -6.83 4.14 1.40
C GLU A 158 -8.29 4.15 1.88
N LEU A 159 -9.26 4.19 0.97
CA LEU A 159 -10.68 4.07 1.28
C LEU A 159 -11.02 2.72 1.93
N CYS A 160 -10.41 1.63 1.47
CA CYS A 160 -10.61 0.32 2.08
C CYS A 160 -10.08 0.26 3.52
N LEU A 161 -8.93 0.89 3.79
CA LEU A 161 -8.25 0.89 5.08
C LEU A 161 -8.84 1.88 6.09
N ALA A 162 -9.40 3.01 5.64
CA ALA A 162 -9.93 4.07 6.50
C ALA A 162 -10.88 3.59 7.61
N PRO A 163 -11.92 2.76 7.34
CA PRO A 163 -12.83 2.28 8.38
C PRO A 163 -12.24 1.16 9.25
N GLN A 164 -11.11 0.57 8.87
CA GLN A 164 -10.58 -0.63 9.53
C GLN A 164 -9.81 -0.26 10.78
N CYS A 165 -10.26 -0.70 11.95
CA CYS A 165 -9.53 -0.46 13.19
C CYS A 165 -8.57 -1.61 13.57
N TYR A 166 -8.71 -2.79 12.95
CA TYR A 166 -7.79 -3.92 13.16
C TYR A 166 -6.37 -3.63 12.66
N GLN A 167 -6.26 -2.87 11.57
CA GLN A 167 -4.96 -2.52 11.01
C GLN A 167 -4.26 -1.52 11.91
N VAL A 168 -3.01 -1.81 12.29
CA VAL A 168 -2.18 -0.92 13.09
C VAL A 168 -2.04 0.41 12.35
N GLU A 169 -2.20 1.53 13.04
CA GLU A 169 -2.07 2.88 12.46
C GLU A 169 -0.73 3.07 11.70
N GLN A 170 0.32 2.38 12.14
CA GLN A 170 1.60 2.31 11.43
C GLN A 170 1.48 1.73 10.02
N ALA A 171 0.68 0.67 9.82
CA ALA A 171 0.47 0.05 8.50
C ALA A 171 -0.34 0.97 7.57
N LYS A 172 -1.36 1.66 8.10
CA LYS A 172 -2.11 2.67 7.32
C LYS A 172 -1.22 3.83 6.90
N LYS A 173 -0.45 4.37 7.85
CA LYS A 173 0.53 5.44 7.59
C LYS A 173 1.55 4.98 6.55
N ALA A 174 2.00 3.74 6.64
CA ALA A 174 2.94 3.16 5.72
C ALA A 174 2.40 3.13 4.28
N VAL A 175 1.16 2.67 4.09
CA VAL A 175 0.47 2.71 2.79
C VAL A 175 0.29 4.14 2.29
N HIS A 176 -0.18 5.06 3.16
CA HIS A 176 -0.36 6.46 2.81
C HIS A 176 0.94 7.11 2.32
N ASP A 177 2.03 6.98 3.08
CA ASP A 177 3.33 7.51 2.69
C ASP A 177 3.85 6.89 1.37
N SER A 178 3.58 5.60 1.12
CA SER A 178 3.87 4.96 -0.18
C SER A 178 3.04 5.56 -1.31
N CYS A 179 1.77 5.87 -1.06
CA CYS A 179 0.89 6.51 -2.03
C CYS A 179 1.31 7.96 -2.32
N GLU A 180 1.77 8.72 -1.32
CA GLU A 180 2.38 10.04 -1.54
C GLU A 180 3.61 9.92 -2.47
N GLU A 181 4.49 8.93 -2.25
CA GLU A 181 5.67 8.69 -3.10
C GLU A 181 5.27 8.31 -4.53
N ILE A 182 4.26 7.45 -4.70
CA ILE A 182 3.72 7.06 -6.01
C ILE A 182 3.17 8.29 -6.74
N GLY A 183 2.39 9.13 -6.05
CA GLY A 183 1.89 10.38 -6.61
C GLY A 183 3.03 11.32 -7.04
N MET A 184 4.06 11.45 -6.21
CA MET A 184 5.24 12.28 -6.51
C MET A 184 5.99 11.83 -7.77
N ARG A 185 5.94 10.55 -8.15
CA ARG A 185 6.58 10.08 -9.38
C ARG A 185 5.96 10.70 -10.63
N ASN A 186 4.68 11.07 -10.59
CA ASN A 186 3.99 11.71 -11.71
C ASN A 186 4.08 13.25 -11.67
N THR A 187 5.25 13.80 -11.32
CA THR A 187 5.43 15.25 -11.14
C THR A 187 6.65 15.78 -11.88
N GLU A 188 6.60 17.05 -12.26
CA GLU A 188 7.71 17.76 -12.89
C GLU A 188 8.95 17.82 -11.97
N PHE A 189 8.74 17.77 -10.65
CA PHE A 189 9.82 17.63 -9.66
C PHE A 189 10.61 16.33 -9.88
N THR A 190 9.94 15.19 -9.93
CA THR A 190 10.59 13.90 -10.16
C THR A 190 11.20 13.82 -11.57
N ALA A 191 10.48 14.31 -12.58
CA ALA A 191 10.99 14.33 -13.95
C ALA A 191 12.29 15.17 -14.05
N CYS A 192 12.36 16.29 -13.33
CA CYS A 192 13.56 17.10 -13.25
C CYS A 192 14.74 16.35 -12.61
N LEU A 193 14.53 15.69 -11.47
CA LEU A 193 15.59 14.90 -10.81
C LEU A 193 16.11 13.77 -11.70
N LEU A 194 15.23 13.08 -12.44
CA LEU A 194 15.63 12.07 -13.41
C LEU A 194 16.41 12.67 -14.59
N LYS A 195 15.99 13.83 -15.10
CA LYS A 195 16.68 14.56 -16.17
C LYS A 195 18.08 14.99 -15.73
N ILE A 196 18.21 15.55 -14.53
CA ILE A 196 19.49 15.96 -13.94
C ILE A 196 20.43 14.76 -13.82
N ARG A 197 19.97 13.64 -13.24
CA ARG A 197 20.77 12.41 -13.14
C ARG A 197 21.21 11.86 -14.49
N LYS A 198 20.32 11.91 -15.49
CA LYS A 198 20.60 11.38 -16.82
C LYS A 198 21.64 12.22 -17.57
N LEU A 199 21.55 13.55 -17.45
CA LEU A 199 22.41 14.47 -18.21
C LEU A 199 23.71 14.80 -17.49
N GLN A 200 23.75 14.65 -16.15
CA GLN A 200 24.88 15.04 -15.30
C GLN A 200 25.46 16.42 -15.68
N PRO A 201 24.63 17.48 -15.73
CA PRO A 201 25.10 18.83 -16.03
C PRO A 201 26.19 19.27 -15.06
N ASP A 202 27.06 20.18 -15.49
CA ASP A 202 28.03 20.80 -14.59
C ASP A 202 27.31 21.79 -13.67
N PHE A 203 27.39 21.55 -12.36
CA PHE A 203 26.85 22.44 -11.32
C PHE A 203 27.95 23.11 -10.48
N SER A 204 29.20 23.13 -10.96
CA SER A 204 30.33 23.78 -10.28
C SER A 204 30.13 25.29 -10.03
N GLU A 205 29.27 25.95 -10.82
CA GLU A 205 28.90 27.36 -10.59
C GLU A 205 28.04 27.59 -9.34
N TYR A 206 27.40 26.55 -8.81
CA TYR A 206 26.55 26.63 -7.63
C TYR A 206 27.38 26.43 -6.37
N SER A 207 28.09 27.49 -5.97
CA SER A 207 28.95 27.47 -4.77
C SER A 207 28.21 27.07 -3.49
N CYS A 208 26.88 27.19 -3.43
CA CYS A 208 26.08 26.75 -2.30
C CYS A 208 26.04 25.23 -2.08
N LEU A 209 26.44 24.43 -3.08
CA LEU A 209 26.53 22.98 -2.93
C LEU A 209 27.70 22.55 -2.04
N ASP A 210 28.73 23.37 -1.84
CA ASP A 210 29.94 23.01 -1.06
C ASP A 210 30.50 21.62 -1.46
N ASP A 211 30.71 21.42 -2.77
CA ASP A 211 31.18 20.15 -3.38
C ASP A 211 30.24 18.94 -3.22
N LEU A 212 29.01 19.14 -2.76
CA LEU A 212 28.01 18.09 -2.64
C LEU A 212 27.55 17.59 -4.02
N ASP A 213 27.67 16.29 -4.26
CA ASP A 213 27.25 15.65 -5.51
C ASP A 213 25.71 15.60 -5.62
N PHE A 214 25.15 16.47 -6.44
CA PHE A 214 23.71 16.53 -6.72
C PHE A 214 23.16 15.25 -7.38
N PHE A 215 24.00 14.46 -8.03
CA PHE A 215 23.60 13.22 -8.71
C PHE A 215 23.59 12.02 -7.77
N SER A 216 24.17 12.17 -6.58
CA SER A 216 24.37 11.09 -5.63
C SER A 216 23.07 10.38 -5.28
N THR A 217 23.16 9.06 -5.14
CA THR A 217 22.11 8.23 -4.57
C THR A 217 22.34 7.91 -3.10
N SER A 218 23.38 8.48 -2.49
CA SER A 218 23.66 8.34 -1.06
C SER A 218 22.54 8.99 -0.24
N GLU A 219 22.00 8.24 0.71
CA GLU A 219 20.92 8.71 1.60
C GLU A 219 21.29 10.01 2.31
N GLN A 220 22.50 10.09 2.87
CA GLN A 220 22.99 11.27 3.59
C GLN A 220 23.07 12.49 2.66
N VAL A 221 23.60 12.31 1.45
CA VAL A 221 23.72 13.39 0.46
C VAL A 221 22.33 13.86 0.02
N VAL A 222 21.41 12.94 -0.25
CA VAL A 222 20.02 13.29 -0.62
C VAL A 222 19.32 14.04 0.51
N ILE A 223 19.48 13.61 1.77
CA ILE A 223 18.93 14.31 2.92
C ILE A 223 19.51 15.73 3.00
N GLU A 224 20.83 15.88 2.85
CA GLU A 224 21.49 17.18 2.90
C GLU A 224 21.01 18.12 1.78
N LEU A 225 20.92 17.61 0.55
CA LEU A 225 20.41 18.34 -0.63
C LEU A 225 19.03 18.95 -0.39
N PHE A 226 18.12 18.21 0.26
CA PHE A 226 16.73 18.63 0.45
C PHE A 226 16.42 19.20 1.83
N THR A 227 17.42 19.33 2.72
CA THR A 227 17.27 19.96 4.04
C THR A 227 18.16 21.19 4.18
N THR A 228 19.47 21.02 4.33
CA THR A 228 20.42 22.12 4.58
C THR A 228 20.77 22.87 3.29
N LYS A 229 20.85 22.17 2.15
CA LYS A 229 21.09 22.76 0.82
C LYS A 229 19.82 23.01 0.03
N LYS A 230 18.67 23.00 0.71
CA LYS A 230 17.33 23.07 0.10
C LYS A 230 17.17 24.25 -0.86
N ASP A 231 17.64 25.44 -0.49
CA ASP A 231 17.53 26.64 -1.34
C ASP A 231 18.42 26.55 -2.59
N CYS A 232 19.59 25.91 -2.44
CA CYS A 232 20.49 25.61 -3.57
C CYS A 232 19.82 24.64 -4.54
N SER A 233 19.23 23.56 -4.01
CA SER A 233 18.48 22.57 -4.79
C SER A 233 17.27 23.16 -5.48
N TYR A 234 16.52 24.04 -4.81
CA TYR A 234 15.41 24.79 -5.43
C TYR A 234 15.91 25.61 -6.61
N LYS A 235 16.99 26.38 -6.43
CA LYS A 235 17.57 27.21 -7.48
C LYS A 235 18.00 26.38 -8.68
N ILE A 236 18.77 25.30 -8.46
CA ILE A 236 19.26 24.39 -9.50
C ILE A 236 18.08 23.79 -10.29
N MET A 237 17.09 23.24 -9.60
CA MET A 237 15.93 22.62 -10.26
C MET A 237 15.11 23.65 -11.04
N LYS A 238 14.92 24.85 -10.51
CA LYS A 238 14.21 25.95 -11.19
C LYS A 238 14.95 26.41 -12.45
N GLU A 239 16.27 26.63 -12.36
CA GLU A 239 17.07 27.12 -13.49
C GLU A 239 17.23 26.04 -14.57
N PHE A 240 17.39 24.78 -14.19
CA PHE A 240 17.63 23.67 -15.14
C PHE A 240 16.34 23.09 -15.76
N CYS A 241 15.24 23.08 -15.02
CA CYS A 241 13.99 22.43 -15.42
C CYS A 241 12.79 23.39 -15.57
N GLY A 242 12.89 24.62 -15.06
CA GLY A 242 11.83 25.63 -15.09
C GLY A 242 10.90 25.62 -13.88
N GLU A 243 10.00 26.60 -13.84
CA GLU A 243 9.11 26.87 -12.69
C GLU A 243 8.25 25.67 -12.27
N LYS A 244 7.78 24.87 -13.22
CA LYS A 244 6.92 23.71 -12.92
C LYS A 244 7.61 22.66 -12.06
N ALA A 245 8.93 22.50 -12.18
CA ALA A 245 9.68 21.53 -11.38
C ALA A 245 9.76 21.91 -9.90
N VAL A 246 9.40 23.16 -9.56
CA VAL A 246 9.54 23.70 -8.20
C VAL A 246 8.24 24.26 -7.61
N GLU A 247 7.10 24.07 -8.27
CA GLU A 247 5.78 24.56 -7.84
C GLU A 247 5.43 24.12 -6.40
N ASP A 248 5.65 22.84 -6.07
CA ASP A 248 5.46 22.25 -4.73
C ASP A 248 6.78 21.75 -4.11
N PHE A 249 7.89 22.43 -4.41
CA PHE A 249 9.23 21.97 -4.06
C PHE A 249 9.39 21.59 -2.59
N ASN A 250 8.89 22.40 -1.65
CA ASN A 250 9.04 22.13 -0.22
C ASN A 250 8.36 20.82 0.20
N TYR A 251 7.19 20.52 -0.35
CA TYR A 251 6.45 19.30 -0.07
C TYR A 251 7.22 18.09 -0.62
N TYR A 252 7.61 18.10 -1.90
CA TYR A 252 8.33 16.98 -2.50
C TYR A 252 9.75 16.80 -1.98
N ALA A 253 10.44 17.87 -1.61
CA ALA A 253 11.72 17.81 -0.90
C ALA A 253 11.55 17.11 0.47
N SER A 254 10.54 17.52 1.25
CA SER A 254 10.24 16.88 2.54
C SER A 254 9.86 15.40 2.38
N LEU A 255 9.05 15.08 1.38
CA LEU A 255 8.65 13.71 1.07
C LEU A 255 9.86 12.86 0.65
N THR A 256 10.75 13.40 -0.18
CA THR A 256 12.01 12.75 -0.57
C THR A 256 12.87 12.44 0.66
N VAL A 257 13.02 13.38 1.59
CA VAL A 257 13.75 13.15 2.85
C VAL A 257 13.07 12.05 3.68
N ARG A 258 11.75 12.13 3.86
CA ARG A 258 10.98 11.15 4.66
C ARG A 258 11.14 9.72 4.14
N VAL A 259 11.02 9.54 2.83
CA VAL A 259 11.18 8.22 2.17
C VAL A 259 12.59 7.67 2.38
N ASN A 260 13.61 8.52 2.31
CA ASN A 260 15.00 8.09 2.51
C ASN A 260 15.30 7.75 3.99
N VAL A 261 14.83 8.54 4.96
CA VAL A 261 15.05 8.32 6.41
C VAL A 261 14.32 7.08 6.97
N LYS A 262 13.18 6.68 6.41
CA LYS A 262 12.44 5.49 6.87
C LYS A 262 13.25 4.19 6.80
N PHE A 263 14.30 4.14 5.99
CA PHE A 263 15.17 2.98 5.85
C PHE A 263 16.08 2.76 7.09
N THR A 264 16.48 3.83 7.79
CA THR A 264 17.40 3.74 8.93
C THR A 264 16.76 3.09 10.16
N PHE A 265 15.45 3.32 10.39
CA PHE A 265 14.76 2.87 11.60
C PHE A 265 14.32 1.39 11.58
N ILE A 266 14.28 0.74 10.41
CA ILE A 266 13.89 -0.67 10.30
C ILE A 266 15.08 -1.60 10.56
N LEU A 267 16.31 -1.15 10.25
CA LEU A 267 17.55 -1.91 10.52
C LEU A 267 18.01 -1.86 11.98
N THR A 268 17.29 -1.15 12.86
CA THR A 268 17.57 -1.07 14.30
C THR A 268 16.53 -1.76 15.16
N ILE A 269 15.59 -2.51 14.55
CA ILE A 269 14.65 -3.39 15.25
C ILE A 269 14.92 -4.82 14.79
N ASP A 270 16.10 -5.33 15.15
CA ASP A 270 16.40 -6.76 15.31
C ASP A 270 16.91 -6.98 16.73
#